data_AF-A0A947A4P3-F1
#
_entry.id   AF-A0A947A4P3-F1
#
_cell.length_a   1.000
_cell.length_b   1.000
_cell.length_c   1.000
_cell.angle_alpha   90.00
_cell.angle_beta   90.00
_cell.angle_gamma   90.00
#
_symmetry.space_group_name_H-M   'P 1'
#
loop_
_entity.id
_entity.type
_entity.pdbx_description
1 polymer ?
#
loop_
_entity_poly.entity_id
_entity_poly.type
_entity_poly.pdbx_seq_one_letter_code
_entity_poly.pdbx_strand_id
1 'polypeptide(L)'
;MSIPSDFAAFSASLAADMPDALWPEALKALWYDGKGDWNGAHNIAQDIPSTHGSLIHAYLHRKEGDKWNAGYWYGRANREFPSVSLEAEFRALVTEVISTTTK
;
A
#
# COMPACT_ATOMS: atom_id res chain seq x y z
N MET A 1 9.42 9.24 -14.11
CA MET A 1 9.98 7.90 -13.86
C MET A 1 8.95 6.85 -14.26
N SER A 2 9.39 5.72 -14.80
CA SER A 2 8.51 4.58 -15.01
C SER A 2 8.02 4.02 -13.67
N ILE A 3 6.92 3.25 -13.70
CA ILE A 3 6.51 2.42 -12.57
C ILE A 3 7.70 1.53 -12.16
N PRO A 4 8.00 1.33 -10.86
CA PRO A 4 9.08 0.47 -10.41
C PRO A 4 8.86 -0.96 -10.87
N SER A 5 9.91 -1.65 -11.31
CA SER A 5 9.81 -3.05 -11.78
C SER A 5 9.65 -4.06 -10.64
N ASP A 6 10.06 -3.69 -9.43
CA ASP A 6 10.09 -4.54 -8.25
C ASP A 6 10.15 -3.71 -6.96
N PHE A 7 10.18 -4.39 -5.82
CA PHE A 7 10.27 -3.76 -4.51
C PHE A 7 11.58 -2.98 -4.29
N ALA A 8 12.71 -3.41 -4.86
CA ALA A 8 13.97 -2.71 -4.69
C ALA A 8 13.95 -1.36 -5.41
N ALA A 9 13.43 -1.33 -6.64
CA ALA A 9 13.20 -0.11 -7.40
C ALA A 9 12.19 0.82 -6.68
N PHE A 10 11.12 0.26 -6.10
CA PHE A 10 10.18 1.03 -5.29
C PHE A 10 10.87 1.64 -4.06
N SER A 11 11.64 0.84 -3.31
CA SER A 11 12.36 1.30 -2.12
C SER A 11 13.37 2.40 -2.45
N ALA A 12 14.10 2.27 -3.55
CA ALA A 12 15.01 3.31 -4.04
C ALA A 12 14.29 4.63 -4.33
N SER A 13 13.03 4.59 -4.78
CA SER A 13 12.24 5.79 -5.06
C SER A 13 11.86 6.59 -3.80
N LEU A 14 11.96 5.99 -2.61
CA LEU A 14 11.70 6.68 -1.33
C LEU A 14 12.76 7.77 -1.03
N ALA A 15 13.88 7.78 -1.76
CA ALA A 15 14.85 8.87 -1.70
C ALA A 15 14.35 10.18 -2.35
N ALA A 16 13.32 10.11 -3.19
CA ALA A 16 12.70 11.29 -3.79
C ALA A 16 11.79 12.04 -2.78
N ASP A 17 11.47 13.29 -3.12
CA ASP A 17 10.57 14.13 -2.32
C ASP A 17 9.09 13.79 -2.57
N MET A 18 8.75 13.26 -3.75
CA MET A 18 7.39 12.91 -4.15
C MET A 18 7.40 11.67 -5.05
N PRO A 19 6.34 10.85 -5.02
CA PRO A 19 6.17 9.77 -6.00
C PRO A 19 5.89 10.36 -7.38
N ASP A 20 6.05 9.56 -8.43
CA ASP A 20 5.72 10.02 -9.77
C ASP A 20 4.21 10.32 -9.89
N ALA A 21 3.88 11.46 -10.49
CA ALA A 21 2.50 11.89 -10.68
C ALA A 21 1.68 10.94 -11.58
N LEU A 22 2.33 10.14 -12.43
CA LEU A 22 1.69 9.18 -13.31
C LEU A 22 1.54 7.79 -12.69
N TRP A 23 2.05 7.56 -11.47
CA TRP A 23 1.83 6.27 -10.80
C TRP A 23 0.36 6.07 -10.43
N PRO A 24 -0.12 4.82 -10.41
CA PRO A 24 -1.42 4.49 -9.86
C PRO A 24 -1.51 4.93 -8.41
N GLU A 25 -2.71 5.34 -8.01
CA GLU A 25 -2.98 5.82 -6.65
C GLU A 25 -2.60 4.79 -5.58
N ALA A 26 -2.86 3.50 -5.83
CA ALA A 26 -2.47 2.42 -4.92
C ALA A 26 -0.95 2.41 -4.64
N LEU A 27 -0.13 2.66 -5.67
CA LEU A 27 1.32 2.69 -5.51
C LEU A 27 1.79 3.97 -4.83
N LYS A 28 1.14 5.11 -5.12
CA LYS A 28 1.39 6.38 -4.41
C LYS A 28 1.06 6.26 -2.92
N ALA A 29 -0.07 5.64 -2.56
CA ALA A 29 -0.46 5.41 -1.17
C ALA A 29 0.63 4.64 -0.41
N LEU A 30 1.12 3.53 -0.99
CA LEU A 30 2.20 2.74 -0.40
C LEU A 30 3.51 3.53 -0.33
N TRP A 31 3.80 4.40 -1.29
CA TRP A 31 4.98 5.26 -1.26
C TRP A 31 4.95 6.23 -0.07
N TYR A 32 3.80 6.89 0.16
CA TYR A 32 3.64 7.76 1.33
C TYR A 32 3.80 6.98 2.65
N ASP A 33 3.21 5.78 2.76
CA ASP A 33 3.42 4.95 3.95
C ASP A 33 4.90 4.56 4.14
N GLY A 34 5.59 4.23 3.05
CA GLY A 34 7.02 3.92 3.03
C GLY A 34 7.91 5.09 3.45
N LYS A 35 7.47 6.34 3.24
CA LYS A 35 8.13 7.55 3.76
C LYS A 35 7.77 7.86 5.22
N GLY A 36 6.86 7.10 5.82
CA GLY A 36 6.33 7.34 7.15
C GLY A 36 5.16 8.32 7.19
N ASP A 37 4.63 8.74 6.05
CA ASP A 37 3.41 9.56 5.95
C ASP A 37 2.16 8.68 5.88
N TRP A 38 1.76 8.17 7.05
CA TRP A 38 0.55 7.36 7.19
C TRP A 38 -0.71 8.12 6.74
N ASN A 39 -0.80 9.42 7.05
CA ASN A 39 -1.98 10.23 6.70
C ASN A 39 -2.11 10.39 5.18
N GLY A 40 -1.02 10.69 4.49
CA GLY A 40 -0.99 10.76 3.02
C GLY A 40 -1.38 9.42 2.39
N ALA A 41 -0.89 8.31 2.94
CA ALA A 41 -1.24 6.97 2.49
C ALA A 41 -2.74 6.67 2.68
N HIS A 42 -3.26 6.93 3.88
CA HIS A 42 -4.66 6.69 4.23
C HIS A 42 -5.61 7.55 3.38
N ASN A 43 -5.27 8.83 3.20
CA ASN A 43 -6.08 9.74 2.40
C ASN A 43 -6.22 9.31 0.94
N ILE A 44 -5.18 8.71 0.37
CA ILE A 44 -5.27 8.17 -0.99
C ILE A 44 -6.03 6.84 -0.97
N ALA A 45 -5.72 5.95 -0.03
CA ALA A 45 -6.32 4.61 0.04
C ALA A 45 -7.84 4.63 0.21
N GLN A 46 -8.39 5.58 0.97
CA GLN A 46 -9.84 5.71 1.18
C GLN A 46 -10.60 6.03 -0.12
N ASP A 47 -9.96 6.70 -1.09
CA ASP A 47 -10.58 7.14 -2.34
C ASP A 47 -10.45 6.11 -3.47
N ILE A 48 -9.82 4.95 -3.21
CA ILE A 48 -9.66 3.86 -4.18
C ILE A 48 -10.76 2.80 -3.97
N PRO A 49 -11.85 2.80 -4.77
CA PRO A 49 -12.92 1.81 -4.65
C PRO A 49 -12.55 0.47 -5.30
N SER A 50 -11.47 -0.16 -4.84
CA SER A 50 -10.99 -1.46 -5.35
C SER A 50 -10.54 -2.40 -4.23
N THR A 51 -10.30 -3.66 -4.58
CA THR A 51 -9.70 -4.66 -3.69
C THR A 51 -8.32 -4.20 -3.19
N HIS A 52 -7.50 -3.58 -4.04
CA HIS A 52 -6.20 -3.03 -3.61
C HIS A 52 -6.37 -1.84 -2.67
N GLY A 53 -7.30 -0.93 -2.95
CA GLY A 53 -7.61 0.18 -2.05
C GLY A 53 -8.01 -0.32 -0.66
N SER A 54 -8.93 -1.28 -0.62
CA SER A 54 -9.36 -1.93 0.64
C SER A 54 -8.20 -2.64 1.34
N LEU A 55 -7.32 -3.32 0.61
CA LEU A 55 -6.18 -4.04 1.20
C LEU A 55 -5.13 -3.08 1.78
N ILE A 56 -4.83 -1.97 1.10
CA ILE A 56 -3.95 -0.92 1.61
C ILE A 56 -4.55 -0.30 2.87
N HIS A 57 -5.85 0.00 2.85
CA HIS A 57 -6.58 0.52 4.01
C HIS A 57 -6.51 -0.44 5.21
N ALA A 58 -6.67 -1.74 4.97
CA ALA A 58 -6.54 -2.77 6.00
C ALA A 58 -5.15 -2.80 6.64
N TYR A 59 -4.10 -2.79 5.81
CA TYR A 59 -2.71 -2.74 6.28
C TYR A 59 -2.43 -1.47 7.09
N LEU A 60 -2.93 -0.32 6.67
CA LEU A 60 -2.74 0.96 7.38
C LEU A 60 -3.39 0.95 8.77
N HIS A 61 -4.62 0.45 8.90
CA HIS A 61 -5.26 0.27 10.21
C HIS A 61 -4.53 -0.76 11.09
N ARG A 62 -4.01 -1.82 10.48
CA ARG A 62 -3.19 -2.81 11.18
C ARG A 62 -1.92 -2.17 11.75
N LYS A 63 -1.27 -1.29 10.98
CA LYS A 63 -0.03 -0.59 11.35
C LYS A 63 -0.24 0.39 12.50
N GLU A 64 -1.35 1.12 12.55
CA GLU A 64 -1.68 2.03 13.67
C GLU A 64 -2.17 1.29 14.92
N GLY A 65 -2.61 0.02 14.78
CA GLY A 65 -3.05 -0.82 15.89
C GLY A 65 -4.57 -1.02 16.00
N ASP A 66 -5.37 -0.46 15.09
CA ASP A 66 -6.81 -0.71 15.01
C ASP A 66 -7.11 -2.04 14.31
N LYS A 67 -7.00 -3.12 15.10
CA LYS A 67 -7.24 -4.48 14.60
C LYS A 67 -8.68 -4.72 14.13
N TRP A 68 -9.66 -4.05 14.74
CA TRP A 68 -11.06 -4.24 14.39
C TRP A 68 -11.34 -3.67 13.00
N ASN A 69 -10.90 -2.43 12.76
CA ASN A 69 -11.10 -1.78 11.48
C ASN A 69 -10.23 -2.40 10.39
N ALA A 70 -8.98 -2.78 10.72
CA ALA A 70 -8.16 -3.59 9.83
C ALA A 70 -8.88 -4.87 9.39
N GLY A 71 -9.50 -5.59 10.33
CA GLY A 71 -10.29 -6.79 10.04
C GLY A 71 -11.46 -6.54 9.09
N TYR A 72 -12.19 -5.44 9.29
CA TYR A 72 -13.26 -5.02 8.37
C TYR A 72 -12.73 -4.83 6.94
N TRP A 73 -11.63 -4.10 6.77
CA TRP A 73 -11.06 -3.82 5.45
C TRP A 73 -10.39 -5.03 4.80
N TYR A 74 -9.74 -5.92 5.56
CA TYR A 74 -9.28 -7.21 5.02
C TYR A 74 -10.46 -8.02 4.48
N GLY A 75 -11.59 -8.04 5.19
CA GLY A 75 -12.83 -8.65 4.70
C GLY A 75 -13.33 -8.02 3.41
N ARG A 76 -13.30 -6.69 3.29
CA ARG A 76 -13.63 -5.95 2.06
C ARG A 76 -12.69 -6.29 0.89
N ALA A 77 -11.44 -6.61 1.19
CA ALA A 77 -10.45 -7.06 0.21
C ALA A 77 -10.51 -8.57 -0.08
N ASN A 78 -11.43 -9.33 0.55
CA ASN A 78 -11.48 -10.80 0.50
C ASN A 78 -10.13 -11.45 0.89
N ARG A 79 -9.51 -10.94 1.96
CA ARG A 79 -8.25 -11.42 2.52
C ARG A 79 -8.42 -11.77 4.00
N GLU A 80 -7.67 -12.74 4.47
CA GLU A 80 -7.58 -13.06 5.90
C GLU A 80 -6.65 -12.08 6.60
N PHE A 81 -6.82 -11.95 7.92
CA PHE A 81 -5.93 -11.13 8.75
C PHE A 81 -4.50 -11.73 8.74
N PRO A 82 -3.46 -11.00 8.32
CA PRO A 82 -2.14 -11.56 8.15
C PRO A 82 -1.44 -11.95 9.47
N SER A 83 -0.77 -13.10 9.46
CA SER A 83 0.09 -13.59 10.55
C SER A 83 1.56 -13.20 10.42
N VAL A 84 1.95 -12.58 9.31
CA VAL A 84 3.33 -12.12 9.02
C VAL A 84 3.63 -10.77 9.68
N SER A 85 4.90 -10.34 9.71
CA SER A 85 5.24 -8.99 10.19
C SER A 85 4.63 -7.89 9.31
N LEU A 86 4.51 -6.66 9.84
CA LEU A 86 4.09 -5.49 9.06
C LEU A 86 5.03 -5.25 7.86
N GLU A 87 6.34 -5.41 8.05
CA GLU A 87 7.33 -5.25 6.99
C GLU A 87 7.14 -6.29 5.86
N ALA A 88 6.92 -7.55 6.23
CA ALA A 88 6.69 -8.62 5.25
C ALA A 88 5.40 -8.41 4.47
N GLU A 89 4.34 -7.97 5.15
CA GLU A 89 3.08 -7.61 4.49
C GLU A 89 3.25 -6.43 3.54
N PHE A 90 3.87 -5.34 4.00
CA PHE A 90 4.11 -4.15 3.19
C PHE A 90 4.87 -4.50 1.90
N ARG A 91 5.94 -5.29 2.02
CA ARG A 91 6.72 -5.75 0.86
C ARG A 91 5.87 -6.58 -0.11
N ALA A 92 5.05 -7.50 0.40
CA ALA A 92 4.16 -8.31 -0.43
C ALA A 92 3.12 -7.44 -1.15
N LEU A 93 2.52 -6.48 -0.45
CA LEU A 93 1.51 -5.57 -0.97
C LEU A 93 2.07 -4.66 -2.08
N VAL A 94 3.25 -4.07 -1.88
CA VAL A 94 3.95 -3.30 -2.93
C VAL A 94 4.21 -4.17 -4.17
N THR A 95 4.67 -5.41 -3.97
CA THR A 95 4.96 -6.33 -5.07
C THR A 95 3.69 -6.70 -5.86
N GLU A 96 2.57 -6.93 -5.16
CA GLU A 96 1.26 -7.22 -5.75
C GLU A 96 0.73 -6.04 -6.59
N VAL A 97 0.83 -4.82 -6.07
CA VAL A 97 0.41 -3.59 -6.76
C VAL A 97 1.26 -3.33 -8.01
N ILE A 98 2.58 -3.49 -7.93
CA ILE A 98 3.48 -3.36 -9.10
C ILE A 98 3.10 -4.36 -10.18
N SER A 99 2.98 -5.65 -9.82
CA SER A 99 2.72 -6.74 -10.77
C SER A 99 1.38 -6.60 -11.50
N THR A 100 0.39 -5.97 -10.86
CA THR A 100 -0.94 -5.75 -11.44
C THR A 100 -0.99 -4.50 -12.31
N THR A 101 -0.10 -3.54 -12.08
CA THR A 101 -0.03 -2.30 -12.87
C THR A 101 0.71 -2.50 -14.19
N THR A 102 1.65 -3.46 -14.24
CA THR A 102 2.47 -3.75 -15.43
C THR A 102 1.83 -4.73 -16.41
N LYS A 103 0.61 -5.21 -16.14
CA LYS A 103 -0.16 -6.09 -17.03
C LYS A 103 -1.22 -5.29 -17.77
#